data_AF-A0A8S3HX02-F1
#
_entry.id   AF-A0A8S3HX02-F1
#
_cell.length_a   1.000
_cell.length_b   1.000
_cell.length_c   1.000
_cell.angle_alpha   90.00
_cell.angle_beta   90.00
_cell.angle_gamma   90.00
#
_symmetry.space_group_name_H-M   'P 1'
#
loop_
_entity.id
_entity.type
_entity.pdbx_description
1 polymer ?
#
loop_
_entity_poly.entity_id
_entity_poly.type
_entity_poly.pdbx_seq_one_letter_code
_entity_poly.pdbx_strand_id
1 'polypeptide(L)'
;MWNFAVGIYFISLNRDNLQSVALNGVAINLAVILFGGAIGDWIDRNQRLPALRKALYFQNLSVSVMAVLVVIALYNQSWLPSYWMLIIQGILIGIGMIAQLSSVACKVSISKDWVVALYGSDRQNLANTNATLRRIDLISGVLAPILTGAVMAFTSRWLSAVLIAGWNVVSLCFELLLYTRVYRYAHDVLSNKISAAKSNESKLYFLFSINYSIIVFTIFVFVI
;
A
#
# COMPACT_ATOMS: atom_id res chain seq x y z
N MET A 1 4.15 6.00 4.91
CA MET A 1 3.38 6.48 6.05
C MET A 1 3.36 5.38 7.08
N TRP A 2 2.54 4.33 6.94
CA TRP A 2 2.44 3.31 7.99
C TRP A 2 3.77 2.60 8.25
N ASN A 3 4.45 2.12 7.20
CA ASN A 3 5.73 1.41 7.33
C ASN A 3 6.82 2.26 8.02
N PHE A 4 6.83 3.57 7.76
CA PHE A 4 7.76 4.49 8.41
C PHE A 4 7.36 4.78 9.86
N ALA A 5 6.06 5.02 10.10
CA ALA A 5 5.50 5.30 11.42
C ALA A 5 5.74 4.14 12.40
N VAL A 6 5.53 2.89 11.95
CA VAL A 6 5.79 1.67 12.73
C VAL A 6 7.22 1.63 13.25
N GLY A 7 8.21 1.99 12.43
CA GLY A 7 9.59 2.08 12.87
C GLY A 7 9.76 3.03 14.05
N ILE A 8 9.17 4.24 13.96
CA ILE A 8 9.23 5.24 15.02
C ILE A 8 8.43 4.80 16.26
N TYR A 9 7.31 4.09 16.08
CA TYR A 9 6.56 3.52 17.20
C TYR A 9 7.36 2.47 17.94
N PHE A 10 8.07 1.57 17.24
CA PHE A 10 8.94 0.61 17.91
C PHE A 10 10.07 1.28 18.70
N ILE A 11 10.66 2.36 18.19
CA ILE A 11 11.64 3.18 18.95
C ILE A 11 10.96 3.79 20.19
N SER A 12 9.73 4.28 20.04
CA SER A 12 8.98 4.89 21.15
C SER A 12 8.59 3.87 22.23
N LEU A 13 8.35 2.62 21.84
CA LEU A 13 7.99 1.51 22.72
C LEU A 13 9.22 0.98 23.48
N ASN A 14 10.38 0.89 22.83
CA ASN A 14 11.66 0.48 23.42
C ASN A 14 12.67 1.64 23.39
N ARG A 15 12.57 2.53 24.37
CA ARG A 15 13.39 3.77 24.41
C ARG A 15 14.90 3.52 24.39
N ASP A 16 15.35 2.40 24.94
CA ASP A 16 16.77 2.11 25.13
C ASP A 16 17.34 1.13 24.09
N ASN A 17 16.51 0.60 23.18
CA ASN A 17 16.92 -0.50 22.31
C ASN A 17 16.22 -0.51 20.95
N LEU A 18 17.01 -0.60 19.88
CA LEU A 18 16.53 -0.66 18.50
C LEU A 18 16.19 -2.09 18.03
N GLN A 19 16.34 -3.09 18.89
CA GLN A 19 16.10 -4.50 18.56
C GLN A 19 14.75 -4.75 17.89
N SER A 20 13.64 -4.20 18.40
CA SER A 20 12.31 -4.46 17.82
C SER A 20 12.12 -3.83 16.45
N VAL A 21 12.77 -2.69 16.19
CA VAL A 21 12.79 -2.07 14.86
C VAL A 21 13.57 -2.96 13.89
N ALA A 22 14.75 -3.44 14.32
CA ALA A 22 15.60 -4.31 13.52
C ALA A 22 14.91 -5.65 13.22
N LEU A 23 14.32 -6.30 14.23
CA LEU A 23 13.57 -7.54 14.08
C LEU A 23 12.38 -7.36 13.15
N ASN A 24 11.63 -6.26 13.27
CA ASN A 24 10.54 -5.95 12.36
C ASN A 24 11.04 -5.83 10.91
N GLY A 25 12.12 -5.08 10.67
CA GLY A 25 12.72 -4.93 9.35
C GLY A 25 13.18 -6.26 8.75
N VAL A 26 13.89 -7.08 9.53
CA VAL A 26 14.34 -8.41 9.09
C VAL A 26 13.16 -9.32 8.81
N ALA A 27 12.19 -9.42 9.73
CA ALA A 27 11.04 -10.31 9.60
C ALA A 27 10.19 -9.98 8.38
N ILE A 28 9.90 -8.69 8.14
CA ILE A 28 9.13 -8.24 6.99
C ILE A 28 9.84 -8.58 5.68
N ASN A 29 11.13 -8.24 5.56
CA ASN A 29 11.88 -8.49 4.32
C ASN A 29 12.06 -10.00 4.07
N LEU A 30 12.35 -10.77 5.12
CA LEU A 30 12.45 -12.23 5.02
C LEU A 30 11.12 -12.85 4.61
N ALA A 31 9.99 -12.37 5.14
CA ALA A 31 8.67 -12.82 4.72
C ALA A 31 8.46 -12.59 3.22
N VAL A 32 8.78 -11.40 2.71
CA VAL A 32 8.64 -11.07 1.30
C VAL A 32 9.54 -11.95 0.42
N ILE A 33 10.77 -12.24 0.86
CA ILE A 33 11.69 -13.13 0.14
C ILE A 33 11.13 -14.56 0.08
N LEU A 34 10.67 -15.09 1.22
CA LEU A 34 10.20 -16.48 1.31
C LEU A 34 8.84 -16.69 0.65
N PHE A 35 7.91 -15.74 0.80
CA PHE A 35 6.51 -15.89 0.39
C PHE A 35 6.14 -15.07 -0.85
N GLY A 36 7.02 -14.21 -1.37
CA GLY A 36 6.75 -13.37 -2.54
C GLY A 36 6.40 -14.17 -3.79
N GLY A 37 7.09 -15.29 -4.02
CA GLY A 37 6.78 -16.22 -5.11
C GLY A 37 5.38 -16.83 -4.98
N ALA A 38 5.03 -17.32 -3.78
CA ALA A 38 3.71 -17.90 -3.50
C ALA A 38 2.57 -16.88 -3.70
N ILE A 39 2.81 -15.61 -3.35
CA ILE A 39 1.86 -14.51 -3.61
C ILE A 39 1.71 -14.28 -5.12
N GLY A 40 2.81 -14.30 -5.87
CA GLY A 40 2.78 -14.22 -7.33
C GLY A 40 1.91 -15.31 -7.95
N ASP A 41 2.14 -16.56 -7.56
CA ASP A 41 1.36 -17.71 -8.03
C ASP A 41 -0.12 -17.61 -7.66
N TRP A 42 -0.42 -17.14 -6.45
CA TRP A 42 -1.80 -16.94 -6.00
C TRP A 42 -2.52 -15.87 -6.83
N ILE A 43 -1.85 -14.77 -7.16
CA ILE A 43 -2.41 -13.71 -8.02
C ILE A 43 -2.67 -14.26 -9.42
N ASP A 44 -1.70 -14.99 -9.98
CA ASP A 44 -1.79 -15.50 -11.35
C ASP A 44 -2.91 -16.56 -11.51
N ARG A 45 -3.30 -17.26 -10.44
CA ARG A 45 -4.41 -18.25 -10.43
C ARG A 45 -5.80 -17.65 -10.20
N ASN A 46 -5.89 -16.47 -9.61
CA ASN A 46 -7.16 -15.86 -9.24
C ASN A 46 -7.60 -14.82 -10.27
N GLN A 47 -8.91 -14.54 -10.32
CA GLN A 47 -9.41 -13.42 -11.13
C GLN A 47 -8.83 -12.09 -10.61
N ARG A 48 -8.40 -11.25 -11.55
CA ARG A 48 -7.65 -10.00 -11.32
C ARG A 48 -8.29 -9.05 -10.30
N LEU A 49 -9.58 -8.76 -10.49
CA LEU A 49 -10.32 -7.81 -9.66
C LEU A 49 -10.61 -8.33 -8.23
N PRO A 50 -11.10 -9.58 -8.04
CA PRO A 50 -11.23 -10.17 -6.71
C PRO A 50 -9.91 -10.31 -5.96
N ALA A 51 -8.81 -10.69 -6.65
CA ALA A 51 -7.50 -10.84 -6.02
C ALA A 51 -7.00 -9.51 -5.43
N LEU A 52 -7.02 -8.43 -6.22
CA LEU A 52 -6.61 -7.12 -5.73
C LEU A 52 -7.50 -6.64 -4.58
N ARG A 53 -8.83 -6.74 -4.71
CA ARG A 53 -9.74 -6.31 -3.64
C ARG A 53 -9.45 -7.04 -2.33
N LYS A 54 -9.28 -8.36 -2.38
CA LYS A 54 -8.92 -9.15 -1.19
C LYS A 54 -7.59 -8.68 -0.59
N ALA A 55 -6.56 -8.50 -1.41
CA ALA A 55 -5.26 -8.02 -0.94
C ALA A 55 -5.38 -6.63 -0.29
N LEU A 56 -6.14 -5.72 -0.87
CA LEU A 56 -6.39 -4.38 -0.32
C LEU A 56 -7.12 -4.41 1.02
N TYR A 57 -8.16 -5.24 1.13
CA TYR A 57 -8.88 -5.43 2.40
C TYR A 57 -7.97 -6.04 3.47
N PHE A 58 -7.20 -7.08 3.14
CA PHE A 58 -6.28 -7.71 4.09
C PHE A 58 -5.18 -6.75 4.54
N GLN A 59 -4.60 -5.97 3.63
CA GLN A 59 -3.60 -4.97 3.95
C GLN A 59 -4.17 -3.93 4.92
N ASN A 60 -5.30 -3.33 4.59
CA ASN A 60 -5.90 -2.27 5.39
C ASN A 60 -6.43 -2.74 6.74
N LEU A 61 -6.98 -3.95 6.79
CA LEU A 61 -7.40 -4.58 8.04
C LEU A 61 -6.19 -4.81 8.94
N SER A 62 -5.10 -5.36 8.39
CA SER A 62 -3.87 -5.61 9.13
C SER A 62 -3.28 -4.31 9.70
N VAL A 63 -3.20 -3.26 8.88
CA VAL A 63 -2.72 -1.93 9.32
C VAL A 63 -3.63 -1.35 10.41
N SER A 64 -4.95 -1.42 10.24
CA SER A 64 -5.91 -0.92 11.23
C SER A 64 -5.79 -1.65 12.59
N VAL A 65 -5.71 -2.99 12.56
CA VAL A 65 -5.52 -3.79 13.77
C VAL A 65 -4.18 -3.48 14.43
N MET A 66 -3.12 -3.37 13.64
CA MET A 66 -1.80 -3.00 14.12
C MET A 66 -1.82 -1.62 14.79
N ALA A 67 -2.53 -0.65 14.22
CA ALA A 67 -2.66 0.69 14.78
C ALA A 67 -3.38 0.72 16.12
N VAL A 68 -4.47 -0.02 16.26
CA VAL A 68 -5.18 -0.15 17.54
C VAL A 68 -4.26 -0.72 18.60
N LEU A 69 -3.50 -1.78 18.28
CA LEU A 69 -2.54 -2.38 19.20
C LEU A 69 -1.41 -1.41 19.57
N VAL A 70 -0.88 -0.64 18.61
CA VAL A 70 0.13 0.39 18.89
C VAL A 70 -0.42 1.46 19.82
N VAL A 71 -1.65 1.94 19.61
CA VAL A 71 -2.29 2.94 20.49
C VAL A 71 -2.43 2.39 21.90
N ILE A 72 -2.92 1.16 22.05
CA ILE A 72 -3.05 0.49 23.36
C ILE A 72 -1.69 0.35 24.04
N ALA A 73 -0.66 -0.06 23.30
CA ALA A 73 0.70 -0.25 23.82
C ALA A 73 1.33 1.08 24.25
N LEU A 74 1.16 2.14 23.46
CA LEU A 74 1.68 3.47 23.77
C LEU A 74 0.95 4.11 24.96
N TYR A 75 -0.36 3.92 25.07
CA TYR A 75 -1.16 4.47 26.16
C TYR A 75 -0.85 3.78 27.50
N ASN A 76 -0.72 2.46 27.49
CA ASN A 76 -0.47 1.66 28.70
C ASN A 76 1.02 1.41 28.97
N GLN A 77 1.92 2.11 28.29
CA GLN A 77 3.37 1.89 28.36
C GLN A 77 3.92 1.94 29.80
N SER A 78 3.37 2.80 30.66
CA SER A 78 3.81 2.95 32.05
C SER A 78 3.30 1.87 33.00
N TRP A 79 2.23 1.15 32.62
CA TRP A 79 1.55 0.18 33.47
C TRP A 79 1.84 -1.27 33.08
N LEU A 80 2.30 -1.50 31.84
CA LEU A 80 2.55 -2.84 31.32
C LEU A 80 3.92 -3.38 31.79
N PRO A 81 3.95 -4.58 32.39
CA PRO A 81 5.22 -5.29 32.64
C PRO A 81 5.99 -5.55 31.35
N SER A 82 7.33 -5.57 31.43
CA SER A 82 8.21 -5.72 30.27
C SER A 82 7.91 -6.96 29.42
N TYR A 83 7.53 -8.08 30.04
CA TYR A 83 7.16 -9.31 29.32
C TYR A 83 5.92 -9.15 28.43
N TRP A 84 4.88 -8.46 28.91
CA TRP A 84 3.67 -8.19 28.12
C TRP A 84 3.97 -7.28 26.94
N MET A 85 4.85 -6.29 27.13
CA MET A 85 5.28 -5.41 26.06
C MET A 85 6.03 -6.18 24.95
N LEU A 86 6.88 -7.14 25.32
CA LEU A 86 7.57 -8.01 24.34
C LEU A 86 6.58 -8.87 23.54
N ILE A 87 5.56 -9.45 24.20
CA ILE A 87 4.51 -10.20 23.50
C ILE A 87 3.78 -9.32 22.49
N ILE A 88 3.36 -8.12 22.90
CA ILE A 88 2.66 -7.18 22.02
C ILE A 88 3.54 -6.82 20.82
N GLN A 89 4.83 -6.56 21.04
CA GLN A 89 5.76 -6.28 19.94
C GLN A 89 5.91 -7.47 18.98
N GLY A 90 5.96 -8.71 19.49
CA GLY A 90 5.96 -9.91 18.65
C GLY A 90 4.70 -10.03 17.80
N ILE A 91 3.53 -9.75 18.38
CA ILE A 91 2.26 -9.72 17.64
C ILE A 91 2.26 -8.63 16.57
N LEU A 92 2.76 -7.43 16.90
CA LEU A 92 2.88 -6.31 15.95
C LEU A 92 3.76 -6.68 14.76
N ILE A 93 4.89 -7.36 14.98
CA ILE A 93 5.78 -7.84 13.91
C ILE A 93 5.03 -8.83 13.01
N GLY A 94 4.31 -9.79 13.59
CA GLY A 94 3.53 -10.77 12.83
C GLY A 94 2.46 -10.13 11.95
N ILE A 95 1.72 -9.16 12.48
CA ILE A 95 0.74 -8.39 11.70
C ILE A 95 1.42 -7.55 10.62
N GLY A 96 2.58 -6.96 10.93
CA GLY A 96 3.40 -6.21 9.97
C GLY A 96 3.83 -7.06 8.77
N MET A 97 4.20 -8.32 8.98
CA MET A 97 4.50 -9.26 7.90
C MET A 97 3.28 -9.48 6.99
N ILE A 98 2.10 -9.72 7.57
CA ILE A 98 0.85 -9.92 6.80
C ILE A 98 0.49 -8.66 6.00
N ALA A 99 0.60 -7.49 6.64
CA ALA A 99 0.34 -6.20 5.99
C ALA A 99 1.28 -5.98 4.81
N GLN A 100 2.59 -6.25 4.98
CA GLN A 100 3.56 -6.07 3.91
C GLN A 100 3.34 -7.06 2.76
N LEU A 101 3.09 -8.34 3.07
CA LEU A 101 2.80 -9.35 2.05
C LEU A 101 1.57 -8.97 1.22
N SER A 102 0.52 -8.50 1.89
CA SER A 102 -0.69 -8.00 1.23
C SER A 102 -0.39 -6.78 0.35
N SER A 103 0.45 -5.85 0.82
CA SER A 103 0.91 -4.69 0.05
C SER A 103 1.67 -5.10 -1.22
N VAL A 104 2.57 -6.07 -1.11
CA VAL A 104 3.30 -6.64 -2.27
C VAL A 104 2.30 -7.28 -3.24
N ALA A 105 1.33 -8.02 -2.74
CA ALA A 105 0.29 -8.62 -3.57
C ALA A 105 -0.50 -7.56 -4.36
N CYS A 106 -0.85 -6.44 -3.73
CA CYS A 106 -1.50 -5.31 -4.39
C CYS A 106 -0.63 -4.72 -5.51
N LYS A 107 0.65 -4.44 -5.23
CA LYS A 107 1.59 -3.88 -6.21
C LYS A 107 1.77 -4.80 -7.42
N VAL A 108 1.92 -6.10 -7.19
CA VAL A 108 2.06 -7.10 -8.25
C VAL A 108 0.78 -7.19 -9.09
N SER A 109 -0.39 -7.23 -8.45
CA SER A 109 -1.69 -7.29 -9.15
C SER A 109 -1.93 -6.06 -10.04
N ILE A 110 -1.58 -4.85 -9.57
CA ILE A 110 -1.74 -3.62 -10.37
C ILE A 110 -0.79 -3.59 -11.56
N SER A 111 0.48 -3.94 -11.34
CA SER A 111 1.53 -3.83 -12.36
C SER A 111 1.41 -4.86 -13.48
N LYS A 112 1.07 -6.11 -13.17
CA LYS A 112 0.95 -7.20 -14.17
C LYS A 112 -0.27 -7.07 -15.07
N ASP A 113 -1.40 -6.58 -14.56
CA ASP A 113 -2.69 -6.80 -15.25
C ASP A 113 -3.17 -5.66 -16.16
N TRP A 114 -2.79 -4.40 -15.89
CA TRP A 114 -3.42 -3.24 -16.53
C TRP A 114 -2.57 -2.67 -17.66
N VAL A 115 -1.28 -2.54 -17.40
CA VAL A 115 -0.33 -1.97 -18.37
C VAL A 115 -0.24 -2.88 -19.61
N VAL A 116 -0.20 -4.20 -19.41
CA VAL A 116 -0.11 -5.19 -20.51
C VAL A 116 -1.42 -5.29 -21.31
N ALA A 117 -2.59 -5.22 -20.66
CA ALA A 117 -3.88 -5.34 -21.34
C ALA A 117 -4.25 -4.09 -22.18
N LEU A 118 -3.81 -2.90 -21.76
CA LEU A 118 -4.11 -1.64 -22.45
C LEU A 118 -3.20 -1.38 -23.64
N TYR A 119 -1.91 -1.72 -23.52
CA TYR A 119 -0.89 -1.31 -24.48
C TYR A 119 -0.18 -2.49 -25.17
N GLY A 120 -0.74 -3.70 -25.13
CA GLY A 120 -0.08 -4.96 -25.53
C GLY A 120 0.66 -5.00 -26.87
N SER A 121 0.39 -4.09 -27.81
CA SER A 121 1.10 -3.98 -29.10
C SER A 121 2.12 -2.84 -29.18
N ASP A 122 2.02 -1.83 -28.31
CA ASP A 122 2.84 -0.61 -28.34
C ASP A 122 3.85 -0.59 -27.19
N ARG A 123 5.05 -1.12 -27.49
CA ARG A 123 6.16 -1.26 -26.54
C ARG A 123 6.66 0.08 -25.99
N GLN A 124 6.50 1.17 -26.74
CA GLN A 124 6.97 2.50 -26.33
C GLN A 124 6.03 3.13 -25.31
N ASN A 125 4.72 3.01 -25.53
CA ASN A 125 3.71 3.48 -24.58
C ASN A 125 3.68 2.64 -23.29
N LEU A 126 3.94 1.32 -23.37
CA LEU A 126 4.17 0.44 -22.22
C LEU A 126 5.34 0.95 -21.34
N ALA A 127 6.49 1.23 -21.97
CA ALA A 127 7.69 1.69 -21.26
C ALA A 127 7.47 3.05 -20.58
N ASN A 128 6.82 4.00 -21.27
CA ASN A 128 6.49 5.32 -20.72
C ASN A 128 5.56 5.23 -19.51
N THR A 129 4.57 4.33 -19.58
CA THR A 129 3.62 4.11 -18.47
C THR A 129 4.32 3.48 -17.27
N ASN A 130 5.15 2.46 -17.48
CA ASN A 130 5.95 1.85 -16.42
C ASN A 130 6.93 2.85 -15.77
N ALA A 131 7.56 3.70 -16.58
CA ALA A 131 8.44 4.77 -16.06
C ALA A 131 7.66 5.78 -15.20
N THR A 132 6.44 6.15 -15.63
CA THR A 132 5.57 7.06 -14.88
C THR A 132 5.13 6.45 -13.56
N LEU A 133 4.69 5.19 -13.56
CA LEU A 133 4.36 4.43 -12.35
C LEU A 133 5.55 4.39 -11.38
N ARG A 134 6.76 4.13 -11.91
CA ARG A 134 7.98 4.12 -11.09
C ARG A 134 8.31 5.49 -10.50
N ARG A 135 8.13 6.58 -11.24
CA ARG A 135 8.32 7.94 -10.72
C ARG A 135 7.37 8.22 -9.55
N ILE A 136 6.13 7.78 -9.64
CA ILE A 136 5.15 7.99 -8.56
C ILE A 136 5.50 7.17 -7.31
N ASP A 137 5.92 5.91 -7.47
CA ASP A 137 6.43 5.08 -6.35
C ASP A 137 7.65 5.73 -5.67
N LEU A 138 8.53 6.39 -6.44
CA LEU A 138 9.67 7.13 -5.87
C LEU A 138 9.24 8.42 -5.15
N ILE A 139 8.36 9.23 -5.74
CA ILE A 139 7.88 10.48 -5.13
C ILE A 139 7.15 10.20 -3.83
N SER A 140 6.28 9.19 -3.81
CA SER A 140 5.61 8.76 -2.58
C SER A 140 6.58 8.21 -1.55
N GLY A 141 7.61 7.45 -1.96
CA GLY A 141 8.68 7.02 -1.07
C GLY A 141 9.40 8.18 -0.35
N VAL A 142 9.45 9.37 -0.95
CA VAL A 142 10.00 10.59 -0.35
C VAL A 142 8.96 11.34 0.49
N LEU A 143 7.73 11.50 -0.01
CA LEU A 143 6.68 12.24 0.68
C LEU A 143 6.19 11.53 1.95
N ALA A 144 6.12 10.20 1.95
CA ALA A 144 5.54 9.46 3.06
C ALA A 144 6.31 9.66 4.37
N PRO A 145 7.66 9.58 4.41
CA PRO A 145 8.45 9.93 5.60
C PRO A 145 8.30 11.39 6.02
N ILE A 146 8.25 12.33 5.07
CA ILE A 146 8.10 13.78 5.35
C ILE A 146 6.77 14.05 6.05
N LEU A 147 5.66 13.56 5.47
CA LEU A 147 4.32 13.73 6.03
C LEU A 147 4.19 13.03 7.38
N THR A 148 4.74 11.82 7.51
CA THR A 148 4.73 11.09 8.79
C THR A 148 5.52 11.84 9.85
N GLY A 149 6.72 12.32 9.52
CA GLY A 149 7.54 13.12 10.42
C GLY A 149 6.84 14.41 10.84
N ALA A 150 6.18 15.10 9.92
CA ALA A 150 5.38 16.29 10.24
C ALA A 150 4.24 15.96 11.22
N VAL A 151 3.44 14.91 10.94
CA VAL A 151 2.36 14.48 11.85
C VAL A 151 2.92 14.17 13.24
N MET A 152 4.03 13.42 13.33
CA MET A 152 4.63 13.05 14.61
C MET A 152 5.28 14.24 15.35
N ALA A 153 5.73 15.28 14.63
CA ALA A 153 6.30 16.48 15.23
C ALA A 153 5.23 17.39 15.86
N PHE A 154 4.05 17.48 15.25
CA PHE A 154 2.97 18.38 15.70
C PHE A 154 1.92 17.70 16.59
N THR A 155 2.00 16.38 16.80
CA THR A 155 0.99 15.63 17.55
C THR A 155 1.61 14.72 18.62
N SER A 156 0.81 14.28 19.58
CA SER A 156 1.26 13.32 20.59
C SER A 156 1.45 11.93 19.98
N ARG A 157 2.30 11.09 20.59
CA ARG A 157 2.62 9.74 20.08
C ARG A 157 1.38 8.89 19.77
N TRP A 158 0.41 8.82 20.68
CA TRP A 158 -0.82 8.06 20.46
C TRP A 158 -1.74 8.73 19.43
N LEU A 159 -1.82 10.06 19.41
CA LEU A 159 -2.64 10.79 18.44
C LEU A 159 -2.10 10.64 17.03
N SER A 160 -0.77 10.64 16.85
CA SER A 160 -0.12 10.38 15.57
C SER A 160 -0.49 8.99 15.02
N ALA A 161 -0.60 7.98 15.88
CA ALA A 161 -1.00 6.63 15.48
C ALA A 161 -2.46 6.60 15.01
N VAL A 162 -3.36 7.28 15.74
CA VAL A 162 -4.77 7.40 15.36
C VAL A 162 -4.92 8.15 14.03
N LEU A 163 -4.21 9.27 13.84
CA LEU A 163 -4.29 10.06 12.62
C LEU A 163 -3.78 9.29 11.40
N ILE A 164 -2.65 8.62 11.51
CA ILE A 164 -2.09 7.82 10.41
C ILE A 164 -2.99 6.61 10.11
N ALA A 165 -3.59 5.99 11.13
CA ALA A 165 -4.53 4.90 10.93
C ALA A 165 -5.83 5.37 10.27
N GLY A 166 -6.39 6.49 10.73
CA GLY A 166 -7.55 7.13 10.11
C GLY A 166 -7.27 7.49 8.66
N TRP A 167 -6.07 7.99 8.39
CA TRP A 167 -5.59 8.25 7.04
C TRP A 167 -5.59 7.00 6.16
N ASN A 168 -5.09 5.88 6.68
CA ASN A 168 -5.08 4.58 5.99
C ASN A 168 -6.52 4.12 5.63
N VAL A 169 -7.48 4.24 6.56
CA VAL A 169 -8.89 3.88 6.30
C VAL A 169 -9.53 4.76 5.23
N VAL A 170 -9.31 6.07 5.27
CA VAL A 170 -9.80 7.00 4.24
C VAL A 170 -9.22 6.64 2.88
N SER A 171 -7.93 6.30 2.84
CA SER A 171 -7.22 5.91 1.62
C SER A 171 -7.80 4.65 0.98
N LEU A 172 -8.18 3.64 1.77
CA LEU A 172 -8.87 2.44 1.28
C LEU A 172 -10.17 2.79 0.54
N CYS A 173 -10.98 3.68 1.09
CA CYS A 173 -12.24 4.09 0.46
C CYS A 173 -11.99 4.71 -0.91
N PHE A 174 -11.02 5.63 -1.01
CA PHE A 174 -10.64 6.23 -2.29
C PHE A 174 -10.08 5.18 -3.26
N GLU A 175 -9.22 4.29 -2.79
CA GLU A 175 -8.59 3.26 -3.62
C GLU A 175 -9.63 2.31 -4.21
N LEU A 176 -10.59 1.83 -3.42
CA LEU A 176 -11.66 0.95 -3.90
C LEU A 176 -12.57 1.63 -4.93
N LEU A 177 -12.91 2.92 -4.70
CA LEU A 177 -13.74 3.70 -5.62
C LEU A 177 -13.03 3.95 -6.95
N LEU A 178 -11.77 4.41 -6.88
CA LEU A 178 -10.95 4.68 -8.04
C LEU A 178 -10.72 3.40 -8.83
N TYR A 179 -10.29 2.33 -8.17
CA TYR A 179 -10.06 1.04 -8.81
C TYR A 179 -11.30 0.50 -9.51
N THR A 180 -12.46 0.57 -8.86
CA THR A 180 -13.73 0.13 -9.48
C THR A 180 -14.14 1.01 -10.66
N ARG A 181 -13.81 2.31 -10.65
CA ARG A 181 -13.99 3.18 -11.82
C ARG A 181 -13.06 2.75 -12.95
N VAL A 182 -11.74 2.70 -12.72
CA VAL A 182 -10.79 2.34 -13.79
C VAL A 182 -11.11 0.95 -14.35
N TYR A 183 -11.59 0.00 -13.53
CA TYR A 183 -11.86 -1.37 -13.97
C TYR A 183 -13.04 -1.42 -14.93
N ARG A 184 -14.12 -0.71 -14.60
CA ARG A 184 -15.27 -0.58 -15.50
C ARG A 184 -14.87 0.07 -16.82
N TYR A 185 -14.10 1.16 -16.76
CA TYR A 185 -13.60 1.81 -17.98
C TYR A 185 -12.70 0.89 -18.82
N ALA A 186 -11.77 0.15 -18.21
CA ALA A 186 -10.90 -0.78 -18.93
C ALA A 186 -11.70 -1.92 -19.57
N HIS A 187 -12.71 -2.45 -18.85
CA HIS A 187 -13.61 -3.47 -19.37
C HIS A 187 -14.44 -2.95 -20.54
N ASP A 188 -15.01 -1.75 -20.42
CA ASP A 188 -15.80 -1.10 -21.48
C ASP A 188 -14.95 -0.79 -22.72
N VAL A 189 -13.68 -0.42 -22.56
CA VAL A 189 -12.76 -0.19 -23.69
C VAL A 189 -12.42 -1.52 -24.37
N LEU A 190 -12.19 -2.59 -23.61
CA LEU A 190 -11.93 -3.92 -24.17
C LEU A 190 -13.16 -4.52 -24.87
N SER A 191 -14.37 -4.27 -24.36
CA SER A 191 -15.62 -4.70 -25.02
C SER A 191 -15.97 -3.85 -26.24
N ASN A 192 -15.72 -2.54 -26.19
CA ASN A 192 -16.02 -1.61 -27.29
C ASN A 192 -14.92 -1.51 -28.36
N LYS A 193 -13.77 -2.18 -28.18
CA LYS A 193 -12.78 -2.41 -29.26
C LYS A 193 -13.37 -3.18 -30.46
N ILE A 194 -14.60 -3.69 -30.36
CA ILE A 194 -15.37 -4.24 -31.49
C ILE A 194 -15.93 -3.13 -32.42
N SER A 195 -16.03 -1.85 -32.02
CA SER A 195 -16.81 -0.86 -32.83
C SER A 195 -16.18 0.51 -33.16
N ALA A 196 -15.03 0.93 -32.62
CA ALA A 196 -14.56 2.34 -32.82
C ALA A 196 -13.03 2.50 -33.03
N ALA A 197 -12.48 1.84 -34.03
CA ALA A 197 -11.03 1.69 -34.20
C ALA A 197 -10.25 2.88 -34.83
N LYS A 198 -10.69 4.15 -34.81
CA LYS A 198 -9.84 5.19 -35.47
C LYS A 198 -9.88 6.68 -35.12
N SER A 199 -10.77 7.19 -34.25
CA SER A 199 -10.92 8.67 -34.11
C SER A 199 -10.57 9.25 -32.73
N ASN A 200 -10.50 8.44 -31.67
CA ASN A 200 -10.45 8.97 -30.29
C ASN A 200 -9.17 8.63 -29.50
N GLU A 201 -8.17 8.03 -30.13
CA GLU A 201 -6.96 7.53 -29.46
C GLU A 201 -6.26 8.62 -28.63
N SER A 202 -6.03 9.82 -29.18
CA SER A 202 -5.31 10.90 -28.50
C SER A 202 -6.06 11.52 -27.31
N LYS A 203 -7.38 11.65 -27.36
CA LYS A 203 -8.20 12.09 -26.21
C LYS A 203 -8.31 11.01 -25.14
N LEU A 204 -8.37 9.74 -25.55
CA LEU A 204 -8.42 8.59 -24.63
C LEU A 204 -7.10 8.46 -23.86
N TYR A 205 -5.94 8.59 -24.54
CA TYR A 205 -4.62 8.56 -23.90
C TYR A 205 -4.40 9.74 -22.96
N PHE A 206 -4.86 10.95 -23.32
CA PHE A 206 -4.69 12.14 -22.49
C PHE A 206 -5.57 12.13 -21.23
N LEU A 207 -6.85 11.74 -21.36
CA LEU A 207 -7.76 11.59 -20.22
C LEU A 207 -7.37 10.40 -19.32
N PHE A 208 -6.80 9.34 -19.90
CA PHE A 208 -6.25 8.22 -19.14
C PHE A 208 -4.98 8.65 -18.40
N SER A 209 -4.04 9.33 -19.04
CA SER A 209 -2.80 9.81 -18.40
C SER A 209 -3.07 10.77 -17.23
N ILE A 210 -4.03 11.69 -17.37
CA ILE A 210 -4.38 12.65 -16.31
C ILE A 210 -5.14 11.98 -15.16
N ASN A 211 -6.19 11.20 -15.45
CA ASN A 211 -6.93 10.52 -14.38
C ASN A 211 -6.07 9.44 -13.72
N TYR A 212 -5.26 8.69 -14.46
CA TYR A 212 -4.37 7.67 -13.92
C TYR A 212 -3.22 8.29 -13.10
N SER A 213 -2.63 9.41 -13.53
CA SER A 213 -1.62 10.11 -12.72
C SER A 213 -2.22 10.68 -11.43
N ILE A 214 -3.44 11.23 -11.46
CA ILE A 214 -4.14 11.73 -10.25
C ILE A 214 -4.57 10.57 -9.34
N ILE A 215 -5.06 9.47 -9.91
CA ILE A 215 -5.48 8.26 -9.19
C ILE A 215 -4.27 7.60 -8.54
N VAL A 216 -3.17 7.45 -9.27
CA VAL A 216 -1.95 6.83 -8.77
C VAL A 216 -1.24 7.77 -7.80
N PHE A 217 -1.23 9.08 -8.01
CA PHE A 217 -0.74 10.05 -7.02
C PHE A 217 -1.58 10.02 -5.73
N THR A 218 -2.90 9.93 -5.82
CA THR A 218 -3.79 9.81 -4.66
C THR A 218 -3.62 8.46 -3.96
N ILE A 219 -3.51 7.36 -4.70
CA ILE A 219 -3.27 6.02 -4.12
C ILE A 219 -1.89 5.95 -3.47
N PHE A 220 -0.83 6.46 -4.10
CA PHE A 220 0.54 6.31 -3.59
C PHE A 220 0.97 7.33 -2.54
N VAL A 221 0.50 8.58 -2.59
CA VAL A 221 0.79 9.57 -1.52
C VAL A 221 0.22 9.09 -0.18
N PHE A 222 -0.73 8.16 -0.19
CA PHE A 222 -1.53 7.80 0.97
C PHE A 222 -1.49 6.32 1.40
N VAL A 223 -1.06 5.38 0.55
CA VAL A 223 -1.06 3.91 0.84
C VAL A 223 0.32 3.33 1.19
N ILE A 224 1.43 4.05 1.02
CA ILE A 224 2.70 3.67 1.66
C ILE A 224 2.72 4.27 3.04
#